data_AF-A0A4D6MWB9-F1
#
_entry.id   AF-A0A4D6MWB9-F1
#
_cell.length_a   1.000
_cell.length_b   1.000
_cell.length_c   1.000
_cell.angle_alpha   90.00
_cell.angle_beta   90.00
_cell.angle_gamma   90.00
#
_symmetry.space_group_name_H-M   'P 1'
#
loop_
_entity.id
_entity.type
_entity.pdbx_description
1 polymer ?
#
loop_
_entity_poly.entity_id
_entity_poly.type
_entity_poly.pdbx_seq_one_letter_code
_entity_poly.pdbx_strand_id
1 'polypeptide(L)'
;MATQMSKKRKFVADGVFFAELNEVLTRELAEDGYSGVEVRVTPMRTEIIIRATRTQAVLGEKGRRIRELTSVVQKRFKFPENSVELYAEKVNNRGLCAIAQAESLRYKLLGGLAVRRACYGVLRFVMESGAKGCEVIVSGKLRAQRAKSMKFKDGYMISSGQPVKDYIDSAVRHVLLRQGVLGIKVKIMLDWDPKGKQGPKTPLPDIVTIHSPKEEEEYIRPAPCLPPGKSYIGCKLGLAPWTCSGMSSILLSGSQSCTLAARGAYILWNHEVLLLLAWLRR
;
A
#
# COMPACT_ATOMS: atom_id res chain seq x y z
N MET A 1 -18.19 39.38 -10.68
CA MET A 1 -19.06 38.93 -9.58
C MET A 1 -18.98 37.41 -9.51
N ALA A 2 -18.73 36.83 -8.33
CA ALA A 2 -18.78 35.38 -8.19
C ALA A 2 -20.25 34.94 -8.36
N THR A 3 -20.54 34.18 -9.43
CA THR A 3 -21.85 33.58 -9.61
C THR A 3 -22.13 32.65 -8.43
N GLN A 4 -23.15 32.97 -7.63
CA GLN A 4 -23.52 32.16 -6.48
C GLN A 4 -24.06 30.81 -6.97
N MET A 5 -23.22 29.78 -6.93
CA MET A 5 -23.60 28.43 -7.35
C MET A 5 -24.21 27.65 -6.19
N SER A 6 -25.23 26.83 -6.48
CA SER A 6 -25.77 25.90 -5.49
C SER A 6 -24.76 24.79 -5.18
N LYS A 7 -24.79 24.28 -3.94
CA LYS A 7 -23.88 23.22 -3.48
C LYS A 7 -23.94 21.98 -4.39
N LYS A 8 -25.15 21.59 -4.83
CA LYS A 8 -25.36 20.46 -5.74
C LYS A 8 -24.64 20.68 -7.08
N ARG A 9 -24.79 21.87 -7.69
CA ARG A 9 -24.14 22.21 -8.96
C ARG A 9 -22.62 22.28 -8.81
N LYS A 10 -22.14 22.77 -7.66
CA LYS A 10 -20.71 22.81 -7.35
C LYS A 10 -20.09 21.39 -7.37
N PHE A 11 -20.68 20.44 -6.64
CA PHE A 11 -20.16 19.06 -6.64
C PHE A 11 -20.15 18.41 -8.02
N VAL A 12 -21.18 18.67 -8.83
CA VAL A 12 -21.23 18.17 -10.21
C VAL A 12 -20.12 18.81 -11.06
N ALA A 13 -19.92 20.12 -10.95
CA ALA A 13 -18.85 20.82 -11.67
C ALA A 13 -17.46 20.31 -11.27
N ASP A 14 -17.22 20.10 -9.98
CA ASP A 14 -15.96 19.55 -9.46
C ASP A 14 -15.73 18.11 -9.97
N GLY A 15 -16.79 17.30 -10.08
CA GLY A 15 -16.72 15.94 -10.64
C GLY A 15 -16.43 15.93 -12.15
N VAL A 16 -17.05 16.82 -12.91
CA VAL A 16 -16.77 16.99 -14.35
C VAL A 16 -15.34 17.44 -14.56
N PHE A 17 -14.86 18.38 -13.76
CA PHE A 17 -13.48 18.84 -13.76
C PHE A 17 -12.48 17.69 -13.54
N PHE A 18 -12.71 16.85 -12.52
CA PHE A 18 -11.87 15.69 -12.25
C PHE A 18 -11.89 14.67 -13.39
N ALA A 19 -13.07 14.40 -13.97
CA ALA A 19 -13.21 13.45 -15.08
C ALA A 19 -12.46 13.93 -16.33
N GLU A 20 -12.59 15.21 -16.68
CA GLU A 20 -11.87 15.79 -17.82
C GLU A 20 -10.35 15.77 -17.62
N LEU A 21 -9.87 16.16 -16.44
CA LEU A 21 -8.44 16.11 -16.13
C LEU A 21 -7.89 14.68 -16.24
N ASN A 22 -8.60 13.71 -15.68
CA ASN A 22 -8.18 12.32 -15.70
C ASN A 22 -8.09 11.78 -17.14
N GLU A 23 -9.04 12.13 -18.00
CA GLU A 23 -9.07 11.70 -19.40
C GLU A 23 -7.91 12.31 -20.22
N VAL A 24 -7.62 13.61 -20.03
CA VAL A 24 -6.50 14.29 -20.71
C VAL A 24 -5.17 13.65 -20.30
N LEU A 25 -4.94 13.50 -18.99
CA LEU A 25 -3.69 12.96 -18.47
C LEU A 25 -3.52 11.47 -18.81
N THR A 26 -4.61 10.70 -18.86
CA THR A 26 -4.56 9.30 -19.30
C THR A 26 -4.08 9.18 -20.75
N ARG A 27 -4.47 10.10 -21.64
CA ARG A 27 -4.06 10.09 -23.05
C ARG A 27 -2.62 10.57 -23.23
N GLU A 28 -2.25 11.66 -22.58
CA GLU A 28 -0.92 12.29 -22.71
C GLU A 28 0.20 11.51 -22.01
N LEU A 29 -0.11 10.91 -20.84
CA LEU A 29 0.86 10.17 -20.01
C LEU A 29 0.69 8.65 -20.13
N ALA A 30 0.03 8.18 -21.19
CA ALA A 30 -0.15 6.75 -21.42
C ALA A 30 1.18 5.99 -21.42
N GLU A 31 2.21 6.56 -22.06
CA GLU A 31 3.55 5.98 -22.16
C GLU A 31 4.24 5.88 -20.80
N ASP A 32 4.01 6.86 -19.92
CA ASP A 32 4.74 7.03 -18.65
C ASP A 32 4.20 6.20 -17.49
N GLY A 33 3.18 5.38 -17.77
CA GLY A 33 2.54 4.52 -16.79
C GLY A 33 1.80 5.36 -15.74
N TYR A 34 0.87 6.19 -16.23
CA TYR A 34 -0.12 6.89 -15.42
C TYR A 34 -0.97 5.90 -14.61
N SER A 35 -1.25 6.23 -13.34
CA SER A 35 -2.10 5.41 -12.45
C SER A 35 -3.35 6.16 -12.01
N GLY A 36 -3.22 7.47 -11.75
CA GLY A 36 -4.35 8.31 -11.39
C GLY A 36 -3.92 9.71 -10.96
N VAL A 37 -4.89 10.54 -10.64
CA VAL A 37 -4.69 11.92 -10.18
C VAL A 37 -5.42 12.15 -8.87
N GLU A 38 -4.86 13.00 -8.03
CA GLU A 38 -5.54 13.60 -6.89
C GLU A 38 -5.55 15.12 -7.07
N VAL A 39 -6.71 15.73 -6.84
CA VAL A 39 -6.86 17.18 -6.84
C VAL A 39 -7.10 17.62 -5.40
N ARG A 40 -6.23 18.49 -4.89
CA ARG A 40 -6.39 19.16 -3.60
C ARG A 40 -6.69 20.62 -3.87
N VAL A 41 -7.91 21.04 -3.53
CA VAL A 41 -8.36 22.41 -3.75
C VAL A 41 -8.18 23.20 -2.47
N THR A 42 -7.21 24.11 -2.47
CA THR A 42 -7.05 25.15 -1.46
C THR A 42 -7.64 26.45 -2.04
N PRO A 43 -8.32 27.31 -1.26
CA PRO A 43 -8.93 28.54 -1.79
C PRO A 43 -7.95 29.47 -2.53
N MET A 44 -6.65 29.38 -2.23
CA MET A 44 -5.61 30.17 -2.91
C MET A 44 -4.95 29.43 -4.09
N ARG A 45 -4.79 28.10 -4.01
CA ARG A 45 -4.06 27.30 -5.00
C ARG A 45 -4.72 25.93 -5.17
N THR A 46 -4.74 25.43 -6.39
CA THR A 46 -5.15 24.06 -6.68
C THR A 46 -3.92 23.22 -6.95
N GLU A 47 -3.68 22.24 -6.10
CA GLU A 47 -2.58 21.29 -6.22
C GLU A 47 -3.10 20.03 -6.91
N ILE A 48 -2.49 19.67 -8.02
CA ILE A 48 -2.82 18.46 -8.77
C ILE A 48 -1.65 17.50 -8.67
N ILE A 49 -1.88 16.38 -7.98
CA ILE A 49 -0.87 15.34 -7.75
C ILE A 49 -1.10 14.22 -8.76
N ILE A 50 -0.17 14.09 -9.71
CA ILE A 50 -0.15 13.03 -10.72
C ILE A 50 0.58 11.83 -10.12
N ARG A 51 -0.10 10.68 -10.06
CA ARG A 51 0.51 9.41 -9.68
C ARG A 51 0.95 8.65 -10.91
N ALA A 52 2.25 8.50 -11.06
CA ALA A 52 2.86 7.80 -12.19
C ALA A 52 3.95 6.81 -11.73
N THR A 53 4.24 5.83 -12.59
CA THR A 53 5.35 4.89 -12.34
C THR A 53 6.70 5.51 -12.66
N ARG A 54 6.78 6.31 -13.74
CA ARG A 54 8.00 6.97 -14.22
C ARG A 54 7.90 8.49 -14.05
N THR A 55 8.15 8.99 -12.83
CA THR A 55 8.04 10.42 -12.52
C THR A 55 8.98 11.29 -13.34
N GLN A 56 10.21 10.82 -13.61
CA GLN A 56 11.20 11.57 -14.40
C GLN A 56 10.71 11.88 -15.82
N ALA A 57 10.00 10.95 -16.47
CA ALA A 57 9.48 11.14 -17.82
C ALA A 57 8.27 12.10 -17.84
N VAL A 58 7.49 12.14 -16.75
CA VAL A 58 6.41 13.12 -16.55
C VAL A 58 6.97 14.53 -16.36
N LEU A 59 8.06 14.67 -15.58
CA LEU A 59 8.78 15.95 -15.42
C LEU A 59 9.33 16.45 -16.77
N GLY A 60 9.91 15.53 -17.56
CA GLY A 60 10.61 15.84 -18.80
C GLY A 60 11.95 16.56 -18.56
N GLU A 61 12.58 17.01 -19.64
CA GLU A 61 13.88 17.70 -19.58
C GLU A 61 13.77 19.00 -18.80
N LYS A 62 14.53 19.12 -17.70
CA LYS A 62 14.55 20.32 -16.82
C LYS A 62 13.14 20.79 -16.40
N GLY A 63 12.16 19.87 -16.30
CA GLY A 63 10.79 20.20 -15.93
C GLY A 63 9.95 20.86 -17.04
N ARG A 64 10.42 20.82 -18.29
CA ARG A 64 9.73 21.42 -19.45
C ARG A 64 8.31 20.86 -19.62
N ARG A 65 8.15 19.54 -19.54
CA ARG A 65 6.86 18.88 -19.80
C ARG A 65 5.82 19.24 -18.75
N ILE A 66 6.18 19.32 -17.47
CA ILE A 66 5.25 19.79 -16.42
C ILE A 66 4.81 21.23 -16.65
N ARG A 67 5.69 22.12 -17.11
CA ARG A 67 5.34 23.52 -17.42
C ARG A 67 4.39 23.63 -18.62
N GLU A 68 4.54 22.74 -19.59
CA GLU A 68 3.60 22.62 -20.72
C GLU A 68 2.24 22.13 -20.22
N LEU A 69 2.21 21.08 -19.38
CA LEU A 69 0.97 20.56 -18.78
C LEU A 69 0.27 21.59 -17.90
N THR A 70 0.99 22.35 -17.06
CA THR A 70 0.38 23.42 -16.26
C THR A 70 -0.25 24.48 -17.15
N SER A 71 0.42 24.86 -18.24
CA SER A 71 -0.09 25.84 -19.20
C SER A 71 -1.36 25.36 -19.91
N VAL A 72 -1.43 24.07 -20.28
CA VAL A 72 -2.61 23.47 -20.90
C VAL A 72 -3.80 23.47 -19.93
N VAL A 73 -3.57 23.04 -18.68
CA VAL A 73 -4.60 23.01 -17.64
C VAL A 73 -5.11 24.43 -17.33
N GLN A 74 -4.21 25.39 -17.15
CA GLN A 74 -4.58 26.79 -16.88
C GLN A 74 -5.43 27.39 -17.99
N LYS A 75 -5.01 27.24 -19.27
CA LYS A 75 -5.73 27.79 -20.43
C LYS A 75 -7.09 27.14 -20.63
N ARG A 76 -7.19 25.82 -20.44
CA ARG A 76 -8.43 25.07 -20.66
C ARG A 76 -9.51 25.43 -19.62
N PHE A 77 -9.13 25.49 -18.35
CA PHE A 77 -10.07 25.76 -17.26
C PHE A 77 -10.18 27.24 -16.88
N LYS A 78 -9.43 28.11 -17.58
CA LYS A 78 -9.43 29.57 -17.38
C LYS A 78 -9.12 29.97 -15.94
N PHE A 79 -8.16 29.26 -15.33
CA PHE A 79 -7.64 29.64 -14.02
C PHE A 79 -6.79 30.90 -14.13
N PRO A 80 -6.77 31.75 -13.09
CA PRO A 80 -5.81 32.85 -13.04
C PRO A 80 -4.38 32.30 -13.02
N GLU A 81 -3.45 33.09 -13.57
CA GLU A 81 -2.05 32.70 -13.64
C GLU A 81 -1.51 32.37 -12.23
N ASN A 82 -0.66 31.34 -12.14
CA ASN A 82 -0.04 30.85 -10.90
C ASN A 82 -1.00 30.27 -9.85
N SER A 83 -2.27 30.01 -10.15
CA SER A 83 -3.17 29.36 -9.19
C SER A 83 -3.12 27.83 -9.20
N VAL A 84 -2.48 27.22 -10.22
CA VAL A 84 -2.42 25.76 -10.39
C VAL A 84 -0.98 25.29 -10.33
N GLU A 85 -0.73 24.30 -9.48
CA GLU A 85 0.57 23.63 -9.34
C GLU A 85 0.41 22.13 -9.59
N LEU A 86 1.28 21.55 -10.41
CA LEU A 86 1.33 20.13 -10.73
C LEU A 86 2.51 19.46 -10.01
N TYR A 87 2.21 18.42 -9.24
CA TYR A 87 3.20 17.58 -8.58
C TYR A 87 3.18 16.18 -9.17
N ALA A 88 4.35 15.55 -9.30
CA ALA A 88 4.46 14.16 -9.74
C ALA A 88 4.90 13.29 -8.56
N GLU A 89 4.04 12.37 -8.15
CA GLU A 89 4.30 11.39 -7.11
C GLU A 89 4.52 10.01 -7.73
N LYS A 90 5.49 9.27 -7.18
CA LYS A 90 5.76 7.90 -7.60
C LYS A 90 4.79 6.94 -6.92
N VAL A 91 4.17 6.06 -7.69
CA VAL A 91 3.36 4.96 -7.13
C VAL A 91 4.26 3.97 -6.38
N ASN A 92 3.93 3.68 -5.12
CA ASN A 92 4.68 2.76 -4.27
C ASN A 92 4.83 1.36 -4.90
N ASN A 93 3.72 0.74 -5.29
CA ASN A 93 3.69 -0.59 -5.91
C ASN A 93 3.06 -0.54 -7.30
N ARG A 94 3.90 -0.49 -8.34
CA ARG A 94 3.42 -0.45 -9.73
C ARG A 94 2.64 -1.71 -10.15
N GLY A 95 2.90 -2.85 -9.50
CA GLY A 95 2.29 -4.14 -9.85
C GLY A 95 0.84 -4.27 -9.43
N LEU A 96 0.42 -3.55 -8.39
CA LEU A 96 -0.94 -3.62 -7.85
C LEU A 96 -1.93 -2.71 -8.57
N CYS A 97 -1.44 -1.70 -9.30
CA CYS A 97 -2.30 -0.78 -10.06
C CYS A 97 -2.69 -1.37 -11.42
N ALA A 98 -3.99 -1.59 -11.64
CA ALA A 98 -4.50 -2.20 -12.86
C ALA A 98 -4.29 -1.31 -14.09
N ILE A 99 -4.40 0.02 -13.94
CA ILE A 99 -4.22 0.97 -15.05
C ILE A 99 -2.80 0.92 -15.60
N ALA A 100 -1.79 0.97 -14.72
CA ALA A 100 -0.39 0.91 -15.11
C ALA A 100 -0.04 -0.44 -15.79
N GLN A 101 -0.62 -1.54 -15.32
CA GLN A 101 -0.44 -2.86 -15.93
C GLN A 101 -1.16 -2.98 -17.29
N ALA A 102 -2.33 -2.37 -17.45
CA ALA A 102 -3.05 -2.34 -18.72
C ALA A 102 -2.30 -1.52 -19.79
N GLU A 103 -1.73 -0.38 -19.44
CA GLU A 103 -0.86 0.39 -20.35
C GLU A 103 0.42 -0.40 -20.69
N SER A 104 1.03 -1.05 -19.69
CA SER A 104 2.20 -1.91 -19.93
C SER A 104 1.89 -3.06 -20.89
N LEU A 105 0.71 -3.68 -20.78
CA LEU A 105 0.25 -4.69 -21.73
C LEU A 105 0.02 -4.11 -23.13
N ARG A 106 -0.57 -2.92 -23.22
CA ARG A 106 -0.79 -2.22 -24.49
C ARG A 106 0.52 -2.00 -25.24
N TYR A 107 1.55 -1.47 -24.60
CA TYR A 107 2.85 -1.26 -25.26
C TYR A 107 3.58 -2.57 -25.59
N LYS A 108 3.45 -3.62 -24.77
CA LYS A 108 4.01 -4.95 -25.12
C LYS A 108 3.38 -5.51 -26.38
N LEU A 109 2.06 -5.35 -26.57
CA LEU A 109 1.37 -5.80 -27.78
C LEU A 109 1.72 -4.93 -28.99
N LEU A 110 1.85 -3.62 -28.83
CA LEU A 110 2.33 -2.73 -29.90
C LEU A 110 3.77 -3.04 -30.31
N GLY A 111 4.62 -3.43 -29.35
CA GLY A 111 5.99 -3.90 -29.59
C GLY A 111 6.08 -5.26 -30.29
N GLY A 112 4.95 -5.85 -30.72
CA GLY A 112 4.93 -7.08 -31.50
C GLY A 112 5.15 -8.37 -30.69
N LEU A 113 5.10 -8.30 -29.36
CA LEU A 113 5.17 -9.52 -28.55
C LEU A 113 3.92 -10.38 -28.75
N ALA A 114 4.11 -11.69 -28.78
CA ALA A 114 3.00 -12.63 -28.84
C ALA A 114 2.05 -12.47 -27.64
N VAL A 115 0.74 -12.47 -27.90
CA VAL A 115 -0.30 -12.17 -26.89
C VAL A 115 -0.19 -13.03 -25.63
N ARG A 116 0.02 -14.34 -25.79
CA ARG A 116 0.21 -15.27 -24.65
C ARG A 116 1.42 -14.88 -23.80
N ARG A 117 2.56 -14.61 -24.45
CA ARG A 117 3.82 -14.22 -23.77
C ARG A 117 3.66 -12.90 -23.03
N ALA A 118 3.02 -11.91 -23.64
CA ALA A 118 2.76 -10.61 -23.02
C ALA A 118 1.86 -10.73 -21.78
N CYS A 119 0.77 -11.50 -21.87
CA CYS A 119 -0.18 -11.69 -20.77
C CYS A 119 0.44 -12.44 -19.59
N TYR A 120 1.11 -13.58 -19.83
CA TYR A 120 1.78 -14.32 -18.75
C TYR A 120 2.90 -13.50 -18.10
N GLY A 121 3.62 -12.68 -18.87
CA GLY A 121 4.63 -11.79 -18.32
C GLY A 121 4.06 -10.71 -17.39
N VAL A 122 2.82 -10.29 -17.58
CA VAL A 122 2.14 -9.34 -16.66
C VAL A 122 1.48 -10.05 -15.50
N LEU A 123 0.82 -11.19 -15.73
CA LEU A 123 0.27 -12.01 -14.64
C LEU A 123 1.34 -12.36 -13.61
N ARG A 124 2.49 -12.87 -14.07
CA ARG A 124 3.61 -13.21 -13.20
C ARG A 124 4.10 -11.99 -12.41
N PHE A 125 4.25 -10.85 -13.07
CA PHE A 125 4.70 -9.62 -12.42
C PHE A 125 3.71 -9.12 -11.34
N VAL A 126 2.41 -9.27 -11.57
CA VAL A 126 1.35 -8.89 -10.61
C VAL A 126 1.36 -9.82 -9.39
N MET A 127 1.47 -11.14 -9.61
CA MET A 127 1.55 -12.12 -8.52
C MET A 127 2.85 -11.95 -7.69
N GLU A 128 3.99 -11.70 -8.34
CA GLU A 128 5.27 -11.38 -7.67
C GLU A 128 5.19 -10.09 -6.83
N SER A 129 4.30 -9.16 -7.19
CA SER A 129 4.06 -7.92 -6.45
C SER A 129 3.14 -8.11 -5.23
N GLY A 130 2.69 -9.34 -4.93
CA GLY A 130 1.87 -9.65 -3.76
C GLY A 130 0.36 -9.47 -3.96
N ALA A 131 -0.13 -9.54 -5.21
CA ALA A 131 -1.58 -9.59 -5.44
C ALA A 131 -2.15 -10.97 -5.05
N LYS A 132 -3.37 -11.00 -4.51
CA LYS A 132 -4.08 -12.26 -4.18
C LYS A 132 -4.53 -13.02 -5.42
N GLY A 133 -4.80 -12.30 -6.51
CA GLY A 133 -5.08 -12.89 -7.82
C GLY A 133 -5.18 -11.85 -8.92
N CYS A 134 -5.10 -12.31 -10.16
CA CYS A 134 -5.14 -11.48 -11.35
C CYS A 134 -5.92 -12.15 -12.48
N GLU A 135 -6.73 -11.38 -13.20
CA GLU A 135 -7.42 -11.80 -14.41
C GLU A 135 -7.08 -10.82 -15.54
N VAL A 136 -6.44 -11.31 -16.60
CA VAL A 136 -6.16 -10.56 -17.82
C VAL A 136 -7.00 -11.15 -18.95
N ILE A 137 -7.84 -10.32 -19.57
CA ILE A 137 -8.67 -10.69 -20.71
C ILE A 137 -8.20 -9.87 -21.91
N VAL A 138 -7.88 -10.54 -23.00
CA VAL A 138 -7.61 -9.91 -24.30
C VAL A 138 -8.67 -10.35 -25.29
N SER A 139 -9.44 -9.39 -25.80
CA SER A 139 -10.53 -9.60 -26.76
C SER A 139 -10.22 -8.93 -28.10
N GLY A 140 -10.57 -9.58 -29.20
CA GLY A 140 -10.52 -8.99 -30.54
C GLY A 140 -10.00 -9.96 -31.61
N LYS A 141 -9.51 -9.41 -32.73
CA LYS A 141 -8.94 -10.18 -33.85
C LYS A 141 -7.49 -10.54 -33.55
N LEU A 142 -7.25 -11.78 -33.09
CA LEU A 142 -5.91 -12.22 -32.64
C LEU A 142 -5.05 -12.79 -33.77
N ARG A 143 -5.48 -13.88 -34.40
CA ARG A 143 -4.81 -14.50 -35.57
C ARG A 143 -5.75 -14.77 -36.74
N ALA A 144 -7.04 -14.96 -36.45
CA ALA A 144 -8.07 -15.26 -37.43
C ALA A 144 -8.99 -14.05 -37.63
N GLN A 145 -9.74 -14.03 -38.74
CA GLN A 145 -10.70 -12.97 -39.03
C GLN A 145 -11.83 -12.87 -38.00
N ARG A 146 -12.20 -14.00 -37.39
CA ARG A 146 -13.20 -14.05 -36.31
C ARG A 146 -12.59 -13.60 -34.99
N ALA A 147 -13.32 -12.75 -34.27
CA ALA A 147 -12.93 -12.30 -32.94
C ALA A 147 -12.86 -13.47 -31.94
N LYS A 148 -11.86 -13.44 -31.06
CA LYS A 148 -11.65 -14.40 -29.98
C LYS A 148 -11.34 -13.64 -28.69
N SER A 149 -11.73 -14.22 -27.56
CA SER A 149 -11.45 -13.68 -26.23
C SER A 149 -10.61 -14.68 -25.45
N MET A 150 -9.36 -14.33 -25.18
CA MET A 150 -8.47 -15.12 -24.35
C MET A 150 -8.55 -14.61 -22.92
N LYS A 151 -8.78 -15.51 -21.98
CA LYS A 151 -8.80 -15.21 -20.54
C LYS A 151 -7.61 -15.91 -19.91
N PHE A 152 -6.82 -15.15 -19.19
CA PHE A 152 -5.70 -15.65 -18.40
C PHE A 152 -6.00 -15.31 -16.94
N LYS A 153 -6.11 -16.32 -16.10
CA LYS A 153 -6.43 -16.18 -14.68
C LYS A 153 -5.32 -16.83 -13.87
N ASP A 154 -4.96 -16.19 -12.77
CA ASP A 154 -4.04 -16.72 -11.78
C ASP A 154 -4.46 -16.25 -10.38
N GLY A 155 -4.29 -17.10 -9.37
CA GLY A 155 -4.71 -16.82 -7.99
C GLY A 155 -6.23 -16.81 -7.75
N TYR A 156 -6.64 -16.12 -6.69
CA TYR A 156 -8.03 -16.05 -6.23
C TYR A 156 -8.73 -14.77 -6.72
N MET A 157 -9.96 -14.89 -7.22
CA MET A 157 -10.70 -13.77 -7.80
C MET A 157 -12.19 -13.83 -7.41
N ILE A 158 -12.68 -12.77 -6.76
CA ILE A 158 -14.09 -12.60 -6.40
C ILE A 158 -14.84 -11.96 -7.58
N SER A 159 -16.11 -12.33 -7.78
CA SER A 159 -16.94 -11.77 -8.86
C SER A 159 -18.21 -11.05 -8.40
N SER A 160 -18.63 -11.22 -7.13
CA SER A 160 -19.92 -10.74 -6.61
C SER A 160 -19.79 -9.95 -5.31
N GLY A 161 -20.75 -9.05 -5.08
CA GLY A 161 -20.91 -8.30 -3.83
C GLY A 161 -20.14 -6.98 -3.77
N GLN A 162 -20.28 -6.28 -2.65
CA GLN A 162 -19.51 -5.07 -2.33
C GLN A 162 -17.98 -5.28 -2.31
N PRO A 163 -17.41 -6.42 -1.84
CA PRO A 163 -15.95 -6.59 -1.84
C PRO A 163 -15.31 -6.48 -3.22
N VAL A 164 -16.05 -6.70 -4.30
CA VAL A 164 -15.55 -6.46 -5.67
C VAL A 164 -15.12 -5.01 -5.87
N LYS A 165 -15.88 -4.04 -5.36
CA LYS A 165 -15.55 -2.62 -5.55
C LYS A 165 -14.35 -2.18 -4.71
N ASP A 166 -14.19 -2.80 -3.54
CA ASP A 166 -13.18 -2.39 -2.56
C ASP A 166 -11.84 -3.12 -2.76
N TYR A 167 -11.88 -4.39 -3.20
CA TYR A 167 -10.69 -5.21 -3.39
C TYR A 167 -10.19 -5.29 -4.83
N ILE A 168 -11.06 -5.12 -5.83
CA ILE A 168 -10.69 -5.34 -7.23
C ILE A 168 -10.46 -4.01 -7.92
N ASP A 169 -9.20 -3.76 -8.27
CA ASP A 169 -8.87 -2.72 -9.23
C ASP A 169 -9.01 -3.28 -10.65
N SER A 170 -9.68 -2.53 -11.52
CA SER A 170 -9.94 -2.97 -12.89
C SER A 170 -9.71 -1.85 -13.90
N ALA A 171 -9.04 -2.20 -14.99
CA ALA A 171 -8.72 -1.27 -16.06
C ALA A 171 -9.03 -1.88 -17.42
N VAL A 172 -9.63 -1.07 -18.31
CA VAL A 172 -9.88 -1.42 -19.71
C VAL A 172 -9.07 -0.47 -20.59
N ARG A 173 -8.34 -1.03 -21.56
CA ARG A 173 -7.57 -0.26 -22.54
C ARG A 173 -7.75 -0.83 -23.94
N HIS A 174 -7.62 0.04 -24.92
CA HIS A 174 -7.71 -0.31 -26.33
C HIS A 174 -6.33 -0.27 -26.98
N VAL A 175 -6.04 -1.28 -27.79
CA VAL A 175 -4.79 -1.37 -28.56
C VAL A 175 -5.12 -1.28 -30.04
N LEU A 176 -4.52 -0.31 -30.70
CA LEU A 176 -4.67 -0.11 -32.14
C LEU A 176 -3.60 -0.95 -32.85
N LEU A 177 -4.01 -2.03 -33.52
CA LEU A 177 -3.14 -2.81 -34.40
C LEU A 177 -3.59 -2.62 -35.86
N ARG A 178 -2.71 -2.95 -36.80
CA ARG A 178 -3.02 -2.85 -38.24
C ARG A 178 -4.26 -3.67 -38.66
N GLN A 179 -4.53 -4.79 -38.00
CA GLN A 179 -5.68 -5.65 -38.29
C GLN A 179 -7.00 -5.14 -37.69
N GLY A 180 -6.94 -4.17 -36.77
CA GLY A 180 -8.08 -3.64 -36.02
C GLY A 180 -7.73 -3.37 -34.55
N VAL A 181 -8.77 -3.18 -33.74
CA VAL A 181 -8.61 -2.84 -32.32
C VAL A 181 -8.71 -4.11 -31.45
N LEU A 182 -7.78 -4.27 -30.52
CA LEU A 182 -7.89 -5.23 -29.42
C LEU A 182 -8.34 -4.52 -28.14
N GLY A 183 -9.18 -5.19 -27.35
CA GLY A 183 -9.53 -4.80 -25.99
C GLY A 183 -8.67 -5.56 -24.99
N ILE A 184 -8.06 -4.83 -24.06
CA ILE A 184 -7.42 -5.39 -22.86
C ILE A 184 -8.30 -5.05 -21.67
N LYS A 185 -8.58 -6.05 -20.83
CA LYS A 185 -9.16 -5.85 -19.50
C LYS A 185 -8.28 -6.54 -18.48
N VAL A 186 -7.75 -5.77 -17.54
CA VAL A 186 -6.97 -6.28 -16.40
C VAL A 186 -7.81 -6.11 -15.15
N LYS A 187 -7.90 -7.15 -14.33
CA LYS A 187 -8.44 -7.09 -12.97
C LYS A 187 -7.39 -7.62 -12.02
N ILE A 188 -7.12 -6.88 -10.96
CA ILE A 188 -6.17 -7.25 -9.92
C ILE A 188 -6.96 -7.29 -8.62
N MET A 189 -6.93 -8.43 -7.93
CA MET A 189 -7.45 -8.55 -6.57
C MET A 189 -6.32 -8.21 -5.60
N LEU A 190 -6.51 -7.11 -4.88
CA LEU A 190 -5.58 -6.66 -3.85
C LEU A 190 -5.60 -7.62 -2.65
N ASP A 191 -4.48 -7.68 -1.93
CA ASP A 191 -4.41 -8.40 -0.67
C ASP A 191 -4.96 -7.57 0.50
N TRP A 192 -5.39 -8.22 1.58
CA TRP A 192 -5.88 -7.55 2.77
C TRP A 192 -4.71 -7.07 3.65
N ASP A 193 -4.68 -5.76 3.92
CA ASP A 193 -3.64 -5.13 4.72
C ASP A 193 -4.25 -4.40 5.93
N PRO A 194 -3.90 -4.72 7.19
CA PRO A 194 -4.41 -4.00 8.36
C PRO A 194 -3.96 -2.53 8.38
N LYS A 195 -2.81 -2.22 7.76
CA LYS A 195 -2.27 -0.86 7.65
C LYS A 195 -2.95 -0.05 6.53
N GLY A 196 -3.58 -0.71 5.56
CA GLY A 196 -4.24 -0.06 4.42
C GLY A 196 -3.31 0.67 3.46
N LYS A 197 -2.06 0.22 3.30
CA LYS A 197 -1.09 0.86 2.39
C LYS A 197 -1.16 0.29 0.98
N GLN A 198 -1.30 -1.03 0.83
CA GLN A 198 -1.30 -1.70 -0.47
C GLN A 198 -2.67 -2.21 -0.87
N GLY A 199 -3.54 -2.47 0.11
CA GLY A 199 -4.90 -2.92 -0.09
C GLY A 199 -5.90 -2.35 0.92
N PRO A 200 -7.16 -2.80 0.87
CA PRO A 200 -8.21 -2.34 1.77
C PRO A 200 -7.95 -2.78 3.21
N LYS A 201 -8.35 -1.93 4.16
CA LYS A 201 -8.25 -2.19 5.60
C LYS A 201 -9.30 -3.19 6.10
N THR A 202 -10.49 -3.13 5.49
CA THR A 202 -11.64 -3.96 5.85
C THR A 202 -11.40 -5.38 5.36
N PRO A 203 -11.34 -6.40 6.23
CA PRO A 203 -11.20 -7.80 5.81
C PRO A 203 -12.40 -8.24 4.97
N LEU A 204 -12.23 -9.35 4.26
CA LEU A 204 -13.36 -9.97 3.56
C LEU A 204 -14.42 -10.39 4.59
N PRO A 205 -15.71 -10.20 4.29
CA PRO A 205 -16.79 -10.43 5.26
C PRO A 205 -16.88 -11.90 5.72
N ASP A 206 -16.38 -12.83 4.90
CA ASP A 206 -16.44 -14.26 5.17
C ASP A 206 -15.23 -14.75 6.01
N ILE A 207 -14.17 -13.93 6.14
CA ILE A 207 -12.95 -14.33 6.84
C ILE A 207 -13.08 -13.97 8.32
N VAL A 208 -13.28 -14.99 9.17
CA VAL A 208 -13.30 -14.85 10.63
C VAL A 208 -11.92 -15.21 11.18
N THR A 209 -11.24 -14.26 11.81
CA THR A 209 -9.96 -14.50 12.49
C THR A 209 -10.20 -14.96 13.92
N ILE A 210 -9.97 -16.25 14.19
CA ILE A 210 -10.03 -16.82 15.54
C ILE A 210 -8.67 -16.60 16.19
N HIS A 211 -8.62 -15.80 17.26
CA HIS A 211 -7.40 -15.59 18.03
C HIS A 211 -7.15 -16.76 18.97
N SER A 212 -5.90 -17.22 19.07
CA SER A 212 -5.53 -18.22 20.06
C SER A 212 -5.76 -17.67 21.48
N PRO A 213 -6.21 -18.50 22.43
CA PRO A 213 -6.30 -18.08 23.82
C PRO A 213 -4.93 -17.62 24.31
N LYS A 214 -4.91 -16.62 25.20
CA LYS A 214 -3.68 -16.20 25.87
C LYS A 214 -3.26 -17.31 26.82
N GLU A 215 -1.97 -17.64 26.86
CA GLU A 215 -1.43 -18.54 27.87
C GLU A 215 -1.69 -17.90 29.24
N GLU A 216 -2.46 -18.59 30.08
CA GLU A 216 -2.68 -18.17 31.45
C GLU A 216 -1.40 -18.47 32.23
N GLU A 217 -0.69 -17.43 32.68
CA GLU A 217 0.36 -17.61 33.68
C GLU A 217 -0.29 -18.25 34.91
N GLU A 218 0.13 -19.47 35.26
CA GLU A 218 -0.33 -20.13 36.46
C GLU A 218 -0.18 -19.14 37.63
N TYR A 219 -1.31 -18.78 38.24
CA TYR A 219 -1.33 -17.89 39.37
C TYR A 219 -0.59 -18.56 40.53
N ILE A 220 0.71 -18.27 40.65
CA ILE A 220 1.47 -18.59 41.85
C ILE A 220 0.82 -17.74 42.93
N ARG A 221 0.07 -18.41 43.82
CA ARG A 221 -0.52 -17.74 44.98
C ARG A 221 0.60 -16.98 45.68
N PRO A 222 0.50 -15.65 45.83
CA PRO A 222 1.50 -14.92 46.58
C PRO A 222 1.55 -15.52 47.99
N ALA A 223 2.74 -15.84 48.49
CA ALA A 223 2.91 -16.32 49.86
C ALA A 223 2.25 -15.30 50.80
N PRO A 224 1.45 -15.73 51.80
CA PRO A 224 0.74 -14.81 52.66
C PRO A 224 1.75 -13.92 53.39
N CYS A 225 1.74 -12.63 53.08
CA CYS A 225 2.42 -11.60 53.84
C CYS A 225 1.72 -11.50 55.21
N LEU A 226 2.31 -12.15 56.23
CA LEU A 226 1.84 -12.03 57.61
C LEU A 226 1.90 -10.55 58.02
N PRO A 227 0.77 -9.92 58.42
CA PRO A 227 0.81 -8.61 59.03
C PRO A 227 1.54 -8.71 60.39
N PRO A 228 2.41 -7.76 60.78
CA PRO A 228 2.95 -7.75 62.12
C PRO A 228 1.81 -7.51 63.11
N GLY A 229 1.38 -8.57 63.77
CA GLY A 229 0.35 -8.52 64.81
C GLY A 229 0.80 -7.60 65.94
N LYS A 230 0.03 -6.53 66.18
CA LYS A 230 0.08 -5.81 67.45
C LYS A 230 -0.42 -6.76 68.54
N SER A 231 0.52 -7.09 69.41
CA SER A 231 0.36 -7.64 70.75
C SER A 231 -0.88 -7.11 71.47
N TYR A 232 -1.82 -7.99 71.81
CA TYR A 232 -2.63 -7.80 73.00
C TYR A 232 -1.95 -8.51 74.17
N ILE A 233 -1.72 -7.69 75.18
CA ILE A 233 -1.03 -7.91 76.44
C ILE A 233 -1.80 -8.94 77.28
N GLY A 234 -1.10 -9.95 77.78
CA GLY A 234 -1.65 -10.89 78.75
C GLY A 234 -0.58 -11.72 79.45
N CYS A 235 -0.24 -11.29 80.67
CA CYS A 235 0.38 -12.06 81.76
C CYS A 235 1.87 -12.48 81.68
N LYS A 236 2.70 -11.69 82.39
CA LYS A 236 3.50 -12.13 83.55
C LYS A 236 3.96 -13.60 83.58
N LEU A 237 5.25 -13.84 83.41
CA LEU A 237 6.21 -14.19 84.50
C LEU A 237 7.56 -14.52 83.83
N GLY A 238 8.63 -13.90 84.32
CA GLY A 238 9.91 -13.82 83.61
C GLY A 238 10.80 -15.05 83.66
N LEU A 239 11.88 -15.00 82.87
CA LEU A 239 13.25 -15.40 83.22
C LEU A 239 14.19 -15.16 82.01
N ALA A 240 14.94 -14.05 82.07
CA ALA A 240 16.36 -13.88 81.67
C ALA A 240 16.82 -14.14 80.18
N PRO A 241 18.05 -13.76 79.77
CA PRO A 241 18.30 -12.87 78.61
C PRO A 241 19.14 -13.51 77.46
N TRP A 242 19.44 -12.76 76.38
CA TRP A 242 20.81 -12.49 75.81
C TRP A 242 20.77 -11.90 74.37
N THR A 243 21.45 -10.74 74.20
CA THR A 243 22.33 -10.25 73.09
C THR A 243 21.90 -10.38 71.59
N CYS A 244 22.20 -9.50 70.63
CA CYS A 244 22.86 -8.19 70.48
C CYS A 244 22.57 -7.63 69.06
N SER A 245 22.51 -6.29 68.90
CA SER A 245 22.88 -5.44 67.72
C SER A 245 22.32 -5.78 66.31
N GLY A 246 21.53 -4.95 65.61
CA GLY A 246 21.71 -3.50 65.30
C GLY A 246 22.69 -3.36 64.11
N MET A 247 22.44 -2.68 62.98
CA MET A 247 22.00 -1.29 62.73
C MET A 247 22.05 -1.09 61.18
N SER A 248 21.04 -0.59 60.46
CA SER A 248 20.49 0.79 60.33
C SER A 248 21.09 1.61 59.17
N SER A 249 20.30 2.61 58.73
CA SER A 249 20.51 3.69 57.74
C SER A 249 20.16 3.41 56.27
N ILE A 250 19.56 4.29 55.45
CA ILE A 250 18.64 5.46 55.49
C ILE A 250 18.86 6.19 54.15
N LEU A 251 17.77 6.32 53.37
CA LEU A 251 17.31 7.42 52.48
C LEU A 251 18.21 8.20 51.49
N LEU A 252 17.47 8.81 50.55
CA LEU A 252 17.74 9.90 49.58
C LEU A 252 18.31 9.44 48.23
N SER A 253 17.90 9.95 47.07
CA SER A 253 16.90 10.95 46.64
C SER A 253 16.93 11.00 45.09
N GLY A 254 15.96 11.67 44.45
CA GLY A 254 16.23 12.38 43.18
C GLY A 254 15.68 11.79 41.87
N SER A 255 14.57 12.38 41.42
CA SER A 255 14.37 13.03 40.10
C SER A 255 14.89 12.43 38.77
N GLN A 256 13.97 12.49 37.78
CA GLN A 256 14.17 12.82 36.36
C GLN A 256 14.48 11.71 35.33
N SER A 257 13.48 11.46 34.48
CA SER A 257 13.52 11.35 33.01
C SER A 257 14.79 10.84 32.31
N CYS A 258 14.66 9.78 31.51
CA CYS A 258 15.23 9.74 30.16
C CYS A 258 14.66 8.63 29.26
N THR A 259 14.46 9.04 28.02
CA THR A 259 14.09 8.34 26.79
C THR A 259 15.18 7.42 26.22
N LEU A 260 14.72 6.46 25.40
CA LEU A 260 15.35 5.88 24.19
C LEU A 260 16.85 5.50 24.20
N ALA A 261 17.11 4.21 23.93
CA ALA A 261 18.01 3.67 22.88
C ALA A 261 18.39 2.22 23.27
N ALA A 262 17.92 1.19 22.57
CA ALA A 262 18.50 0.61 21.36
C ALA A 262 19.46 -0.56 21.64
N ARG A 263 19.35 -1.58 20.75
CA ARG A 263 20.21 -2.77 20.55
C ARG A 263 19.88 -3.94 21.48
N GLY A 264 19.43 -5.12 21.03
CA GLY A 264 19.59 -5.77 19.72
C GLY A 264 20.82 -6.68 19.75
N ALA A 265 20.64 -7.92 20.19
CA ALA A 265 21.63 -8.99 20.09
C ALA A 265 20.91 -10.32 19.85
N TYR A 266 20.96 -10.79 18.60
CA TYR A 266 20.70 -12.19 18.25
C TYR A 266 21.49 -12.50 16.98
N ILE A 267 21.92 -13.78 16.90
CA ILE A 267 22.48 -14.51 15.75
C ILE A 267 24.01 -14.59 15.76
N LEU A 268 24.52 -15.62 16.44
CA LEU A 268 25.76 -16.30 16.05
C LEU A 268 25.47 -17.13 14.79
N TRP A 269 26.20 -16.80 13.74
CA TRP A 269 26.42 -17.59 12.54
C TRP A 269 27.25 -18.84 12.88
N ASN A 270 26.85 -20.01 12.38
CA ASN A 270 27.77 -21.14 12.22
C ASN A 270 27.33 -21.98 11.02
N HIS A 271 27.86 -21.68 9.84
CA HIS A 271 27.71 -22.51 8.65
C HIS A 271 28.89 -22.32 7.68
N GLU A 272 30.10 -22.60 8.17
CA GLU A 272 31.34 -22.55 7.40
C GLU A 272 32.00 -23.94 7.31
N VAL A 273 31.29 -24.94 6.77
CA VAL A 273 31.85 -26.31 6.60
C VAL A 273 31.54 -26.96 5.23
N LEU A 274 30.77 -26.34 4.34
CA LEU A 274 30.30 -27.04 3.11
C LEU A 274 30.91 -26.60 1.78
N LEU A 275 32.01 -25.83 1.80
CA LEU A 275 32.73 -25.42 0.58
C LEU A 275 34.19 -25.89 0.49
N LEU A 276 34.64 -26.75 1.41
CA LEU A 276 36.04 -27.23 1.47
C LEU A 276 36.24 -28.70 1.05
N LEU A 277 35.22 -29.36 0.50
CA LEU A 277 35.29 -30.76 0.04
C LEU A 277 35.07 -30.96 -1.47
N ALA A 278 34.99 -29.89 -2.27
CA ALA A 278 34.78 -29.98 -3.72
C ALA A 278 35.98 -29.56 -4.59
N TRP A 279 37.19 -29.36 -4.02
CA TRP A 279 38.35 -28.88 -4.78
C TRP A 279 39.70 -29.55 -4.49
N LEU A 280 39.75 -30.75 -3.90
CA LEU A 280 41.04 -31.44 -3.71
C LEU A 280 40.93 -32.97 -3.60
N ARG A 281 40.55 -33.65 -4.70
CA ARG A 281 41.08 -34.97 -5.11
C ARG A 281 40.45 -35.44 -6.42
N ARG A 282 41.29 -35.50 -7.47
CA ARG A 282 41.23 -36.36 -8.67
C ARG A 282 39.93 -36.41 -9.47
#